data_AF-A0A1S6HXU6-F1
#
_entry.id   AF-A0A1S6HXU6-F1
#
_cell.length_a   1.000
_cell.length_b   1.000
_cell.length_c   1.000
_cell.angle_alpha   90.00
_cell.angle_beta   90.00
_cell.angle_gamma   90.00
#
_symmetry.space_group_name_H-M   'P 1'
#
loop_
_entity.id
_entity.type
_entity.pdbx_description
1 polymer ?
#
loop_
_entity_poly.entity_id
_entity_poly.type
_entity_poly.pdbx_seq_one_letter_code
_entity_poly.pdbx_strand_id
1 'polypeptide(L)'
;MSHAITKTKINFSGKVALFSVFIIGAMITGQASANDFTPSEQAAIDQHMELLSEQQVKSDEAMIDNQQQGFDAGLEKAENKFMTNICDEHGREYDNATEVCYEQK
;
A
#
# COMPACT_ATOMS: atom_id res chain seq x y z
N MET A 1 -16.07 -22.32 2.14
CA MET A 1 -15.48 -22.24 3.49
C MET A 1 -15.67 -20.82 3.99
N SER A 2 -16.36 -20.64 5.13
CA SER A 2 -16.78 -19.33 5.61
C SER A 2 -15.67 -18.71 6.47
N HIS A 3 -15.08 -17.59 6.02
CA HIS A 3 -14.11 -16.84 6.81
C HIS A 3 -14.85 -16.06 7.89
N ALA A 4 -14.81 -16.57 9.12
CA ALA A 4 -15.28 -15.84 10.28
C ALA A 4 -14.36 -14.62 10.48
N ILE A 5 -14.87 -13.42 10.20
CA ILE A 5 -14.21 -12.17 10.58
C ILE A 5 -14.28 -12.07 12.11
N THR A 6 -13.18 -12.40 12.78
CA THR A 6 -13.02 -12.16 14.21
C THR A 6 -13.01 -10.64 14.44
N LYS A 7 -14.15 -10.09 14.86
CA LYS A 7 -14.24 -8.69 15.31
C LYS A 7 -13.57 -8.58 16.67
N THR A 8 -12.29 -8.20 16.67
CA THR A 8 -11.55 -7.86 17.89
C THR A 8 -12.19 -6.62 18.50
N LYS A 9 -12.92 -6.77 19.61
CA LYS A 9 -13.44 -5.63 20.39
C LYS A 9 -12.26 -4.93 21.05
N ILE A 10 -11.79 -3.84 20.45
CA ILE A 10 -10.83 -2.94 21.09
C ILE A 10 -11.60 -2.14 22.13
N ASN A 11 -11.30 -2.35 23.41
CA ASN A 11 -11.81 -1.50 24.50
C ASN A 11 -11.13 -0.13 24.38
N PHE A 12 -11.74 0.77 23.61
CA PHE A 12 -11.29 2.15 23.48
C PHE A 12 -11.61 2.90 24.78
N SER A 13 -10.62 2.97 25.67
CA SER A 13 -10.72 3.78 26.89
C SER A 13 -10.52 5.25 26.49
N GLY A 14 -11.59 6.04 26.47
CA GLY A 14 -11.55 7.47 26.12
C GLY A 14 -10.57 8.30 26.95
N LYS A 15 -10.13 7.80 28.12
CA LYS A 15 -9.06 8.42 28.91
C LYS A 15 -7.70 8.38 28.22
N VAL A 16 -7.39 7.30 27.50
CA VAL A 16 -6.15 7.15 26.72
C VAL A 16 -6.13 8.13 25.54
N ALA A 17 -7.30 8.36 24.91
CA ALA A 17 -7.45 9.33 23.84
C ALA A 17 -7.26 10.78 24.31
N LEU A 18 -7.66 11.11 25.53
CA LEU A 18 -7.41 12.44 26.11
C LEU A 18 -5.91 12.66 26.37
N PHE A 19 -5.21 11.66 26.90
CA PHE A 19 -3.76 11.77 27.10
C PHE A 19 -3.00 11.96 25.78
N SER A 20 -3.38 11.27 24.71
CA SER A 20 -2.75 11.47 23.40
C SER A 20 -3.00 12.88 22.86
N VAL A 21 -4.19 13.47 23.05
CA VAL A 21 -4.46 14.86 22.66
C VAL A 21 -3.60 15.85 23.44
N PHE A 22 -3.39 15.65 24.75
CA PHE A 22 -2.49 16.51 25.53
C PHE A 22 -1.03 16.42 25.08
N ILE A 23 -0.56 15.21 24.75
CA ILE A 23 0.81 14.99 24.26
C ILE A 23 1.00 15.66 22.89
N ILE A 24 0.04 15.49 21.97
CA ILE A 24 0.07 16.13 20.65
C ILE A 24 -0.02 17.67 20.78
N GLY A 25 -0.89 18.16 21.66
CA GLY A 25 -1.02 19.59 21.94
C GLY A 25 0.26 20.21 22.53
N ALA A 26 0.94 19.50 23.42
CA ALA A 26 2.21 19.95 24.00
C ALA A 26 3.36 19.99 22.98
N MET A 27 3.37 19.07 22.00
CA MET A 27 4.35 19.10 20.91
C MET A 27 4.17 20.31 19.98
N ILE A 28 2.94 20.81 19.82
CA ILE A 28 2.66 21.98 18.97
C ILE A 28 3.06 23.28 19.68
N THR A 29 2.82 23.40 20.99
CA THR A 29 3.14 24.62 21.75
C THR A 29 4.63 24.76 22.09
N GLY A 30 5.39 23.67 22.10
CA GLY A 30 6.84 23.68 22.35
C GLY A 30 7.70 24.25 21.22
N GLN A 31 7.17 24.39 20.01
CA GLN A 31 7.92 24.91 18.86
C GLN A 31 8.04 26.44 18.82
N ALA A 32 7.31 27.16 19.68
CA ALA A 32 7.34 28.63 19.72
C ALA A 32 8.66 29.20 20.29
N SER A 33 9.53 28.36 20.87
CA SER A 33 10.79 28.76 21.50
C SER A 33 12.00 27.97 20.98
N ALA A 34 11.94 27.45 19.75
CA ALA A 34 13.12 26.88 19.11
C ALA A 34 14.05 28.04 18.70
N ASN A 35 15.32 27.98 19.12
CA ASN A 35 16.33 28.92 18.65
C ASN A 35 16.53 28.68 17.14
N ASP A 36 16.74 29.74 16.37
CA ASP A 36 17.07 29.60 14.94
C ASP A 36 18.30 28.71 14.79
N PHE A 37 18.27 27.83 13.79
CA PHE A 37 19.39 26.94 13.49
C PHE A 37 20.64 27.77 13.14
N THR A 38 21.78 27.35 13.66
CA THR A 38 23.06 27.88 13.20
C THR A 38 23.25 27.53 11.72
N PRO A 39 24.07 28.28 10.96
CA PRO A 39 24.30 27.99 9.54
C PRO A 39 24.77 26.57 9.25
N SER A 40 25.53 25.95 10.18
CA SER A 40 25.97 24.55 10.09
C SER A 40 24.85 23.55 10.34
N GLU A 41 23.91 23.87 11.24
CA GLU A 41 22.75 23.02 11.52
C GLU A 41 21.75 23.08 10.36
N GLN A 42 21.54 24.27 9.79
CA GLN A 42 20.71 24.46 8.60
C GLN A 42 21.27 23.65 7.40
N ALA A 43 22.58 23.74 7.15
CA ALA A 43 23.21 22.99 6.06
C ALA A 43 23.10 21.46 6.24
N ALA A 44 23.20 20.97 7.48
CA ALA A 44 23.00 19.54 7.78
C ALA A 44 21.53 19.11 7.58
N ILE A 45 20.57 19.98 7.92
CA ILE A 45 19.14 19.75 7.66
C ILE A 45 18.88 19.73 6.16
N ASP A 46 19.38 20.70 5.41
CA ASP A 46 19.18 20.79 3.96
C ASP A 46 19.74 19.55 3.27
N GLN A 47 20.96 19.12 3.64
CA GLN A 47 21.55 17.89 3.13
C GLN A 47 20.71 16.65 3.49
N HIS A 48 20.18 16.59 4.71
CA HIS A 48 19.34 15.46 5.13
C HIS A 48 18.00 15.43 4.38
N MET A 49 17.39 16.60 4.14
CA MET A 49 16.16 16.73 3.38
C MET A 49 16.35 16.38 1.92
N GLU A 50 17.51 16.68 1.34
CA GLU A 50 17.86 16.27 -0.03
C GLU A 50 17.97 14.74 -0.14
N LEU A 51 18.63 14.08 0.83
CA LEU A 51 18.69 12.62 0.90
C LEU A 51 17.31 11.97 1.08
N LEU A 52 16.45 12.57 1.92
CA LEU A 52 15.07 12.10 2.10
C LEU A 52 14.25 12.26 0.83
N SER A 53 14.41 13.38 0.12
CA SER A 53 13.74 13.61 -1.17
C SER A 53 14.17 12.56 -2.21
N GLU A 54 15.45 12.23 -2.28
CA GLU A 54 15.93 11.20 -3.22
C GLU A 54 15.40 9.81 -2.86
N GLN A 55 15.36 9.46 -1.57
CA GLN A 55 14.80 8.19 -1.11
C GLN A 55 13.28 8.12 -1.30
N GLN A 56 12.56 9.22 -1.09
CA GLN A 56 11.12 9.31 -1.31
C GLN A 56 10.78 8.99 -2.76
N VAL A 57 11.46 9.63 -3.73
CA VAL A 57 11.24 9.38 -5.16
C VAL A 57 11.48 7.91 -5.52
N LYS A 58 12.61 7.34 -5.07
CA LYS A 58 12.92 5.91 -5.32
C LYS A 58 11.90 4.97 -4.68
N SER A 59 11.43 5.30 -3.48
CA SER A 59 10.40 4.52 -2.78
C SER A 59 9.05 4.60 -3.49
N ASP A 60 8.67 5.78 -3.97
CA ASP A 60 7.40 6.00 -4.68
C ASP A 60 7.41 5.26 -6.04
N GLU A 61 8.52 5.34 -6.79
CA GLU A 61 8.70 4.58 -8.03
C GLU A 61 8.60 3.06 -7.78
N ALA A 62 9.35 2.55 -6.80
CA ALA A 62 9.30 1.12 -6.46
C ALA A 62 7.91 0.67 -5.98
N MET A 63 7.17 1.53 -5.29
CA MET A 63 5.80 1.25 -4.86
C MET A 63 4.84 1.18 -6.06
N ILE A 64 4.96 2.12 -7.00
CA ILE A 64 4.15 2.16 -8.22
C ILE A 64 4.40 0.92 -9.07
N ASP A 65 5.67 0.56 -9.28
CA ASP A 65 6.04 -0.64 -10.05
C ASP A 65 5.49 -1.92 -9.42
N ASN A 66 5.59 -2.06 -8.09
CA ASN A 66 5.01 -3.20 -7.38
C ASN A 66 3.47 -3.23 -7.48
N GLN A 67 2.81 -2.07 -7.43
CA GLN A 67 1.35 -2.00 -7.59
C GLN A 67 0.91 -2.37 -9.01
N GLN A 68 1.63 -1.90 -10.04
CA GLN A 68 1.36 -2.27 -11.43
C GLN A 68 1.55 -3.76 -11.65
N GLN A 69 2.69 -4.32 -11.20
CA GLN A 69 2.97 -5.74 -11.35
C GLN A 69 1.93 -6.63 -10.62
N GLY A 70 1.48 -6.21 -9.43
CA GLY A 70 0.41 -6.89 -8.71
C GLY A 70 -0.96 -6.78 -9.39
N PHE A 71 -1.25 -5.63 -10.01
CA PHE A 71 -2.48 -5.43 -10.77
C PHE A 71 -2.50 -6.29 -12.04
N ASP A 72 -1.42 -6.29 -12.81
CA ASP A 72 -1.29 -7.05 -14.06
C ASP A 72 -1.42 -8.56 -13.79
N ALA A 73 -0.72 -9.08 -12.78
CA ALA A 73 -0.83 -10.48 -12.37
C ALA A 73 -2.24 -10.83 -11.87
N GLY A 74 -2.91 -9.89 -11.20
CA GLY A 74 -4.29 -10.03 -10.78
C GLY A 74 -5.28 -10.08 -11.96
N LEU A 75 -5.05 -9.23 -12.96
CA LEU A 75 -5.84 -9.14 -14.18
C LEU A 75 -5.69 -10.40 -15.04
N GLU A 76 -4.46 -10.83 -15.31
CA GLU A 76 -4.17 -12.05 -16.08
C GLU A 76 -4.84 -13.29 -15.46
N LYS A 77 -4.76 -13.41 -14.13
CA LYS A 77 -5.42 -14.48 -13.39
C LYS A 77 -6.95 -14.42 -13.52
N ALA A 78 -7.53 -13.22 -13.50
CA ALA A 78 -8.96 -13.04 -13.63
C ALA A 78 -9.44 -13.36 -15.05
N GLU A 79 -8.70 -12.92 -16.07
CA GLU A 79 -8.98 -13.20 -17.48
C GLU A 79 -8.88 -14.70 -17.78
N ASN A 80 -7.81 -15.36 -17.36
CA ASN A 80 -7.65 -16.81 -17.56
C ASN A 80 -8.79 -17.58 -16.88
N LYS A 81 -9.18 -17.21 -15.66
CA LYS A 81 -10.31 -17.83 -14.98
C LYS A 81 -11.63 -17.59 -15.71
N PHE A 82 -11.84 -16.39 -16.21
CA PHE A 82 -13.03 -16.05 -16.99
C PHE A 82 -13.09 -16.89 -18.27
N MET A 83 -12.02 -16.93 -19.04
CA MET A 83 -11.95 -17.69 -20.30
C MET A 83 -12.08 -19.19 -20.06
N THR A 84 -11.42 -19.73 -19.04
CA THR A 84 -11.57 -21.14 -18.64
C THR A 84 -13.03 -21.48 -18.37
N ASN A 85 -13.74 -20.65 -17.59
CA ASN A 85 -15.14 -20.89 -17.27
C ASN A 85 -16.04 -20.82 -18.52
N ILE A 86 -15.83 -19.83 -19.39
CA ILE A 86 -16.63 -19.67 -20.62
C ILE A 86 -16.40 -20.85 -21.57
N CYS A 87 -15.15 -21.27 -21.77
CA CYS A 87 -14.86 -22.44 -22.60
C CYS A 87 -15.54 -23.69 -22.02
N ASP A 88 -15.45 -23.91 -20.71
CA ASP A 88 -16.04 -25.06 -20.02
C ASP A 88 -17.58 -25.08 -20.14
N GLU A 89 -18.24 -23.91 -20.00
CA GLU A 89 -19.69 -23.77 -20.23
C GLU A 89 -20.11 -24.20 -21.65
N HIS A 90 -19.21 -24.06 -22.62
CA HIS A 90 -19.42 -24.48 -24.01
C HIS A 90 -18.85 -25.88 -24.32
N GLY A 91 -18.43 -26.65 -23.31
CA GLY A 91 -17.86 -27.99 -23.48
C GLY A 91 -16.49 -28.00 -24.16
N ARG A 92 -15.75 -26.90 -24.03
CA ARG A 92 -14.42 -26.69 -24.60
C ARG A 92 -13.39 -26.53 -23.48
N GLU A 93 -12.12 -26.82 -23.77
CA GLU A 93 -11.00 -26.59 -22.85
C GLU A 93 -10.24 -25.33 -23.26
N TYR A 94 -10.03 -24.42 -22.32
CA TYR A 94 -9.23 -23.21 -22.57
C TYR A 94 -7.75 -23.53 -22.51
N ASP A 95 -7.00 -23.18 -23.55
CA ASP A 95 -5.54 -23.22 -23.54
C ASP A 95 -4.97 -21.82 -23.32
N ASN A 96 -4.32 -21.62 -22.18
CA ASN A 96 -3.69 -20.35 -21.84
C ASN A 96 -2.46 -20.03 -22.71
N ALA A 97 -1.85 -21.02 -23.37
CA ALA A 97 -0.69 -20.78 -24.24
C ALA A 97 -1.07 -20.21 -25.61
N THR A 98 -2.25 -20.56 -26.11
CA THR A 98 -2.75 -20.09 -27.42
C THR A 98 -3.94 -19.15 -27.32
N GLU A 99 -4.46 -18.92 -26.12
CA GLU A 99 -5.62 -18.05 -25.82
C GLU A 99 -6.90 -18.47 -26.56
N VAL A 100 -7.06 -19.78 -26.82
CA VAL A 100 -8.17 -20.34 -27.62
C VAL A 100 -8.85 -21.49 -26.88
N CYS A 101 -10.17 -21.64 -27.07
CA CYS A 101 -10.94 -22.79 -26.60
C CYS A 101 -10.87 -23.96 -27.61
N TYR A 102 -10.38 -25.13 -27.19
CA TYR A 102 -10.37 -26.35 -27.99
C TYR A 102 -11.55 -27.27 -27.67
N GLU A 103 -11.99 -28.05 -28.65
CA GLU A 103 -12.98 -29.11 -28.42
C GLU A 103 -12.33 -30.27 -27.65
N GLN A 104 -13.01 -30.73 -26.60
CA GLN A 104 -12.53 -31.88 -25.82
C GLN A 104 -12.66 -33.15 -26.66
N LYS A 105 -11.57 -33.93 -26.74
CA LYS A 105 -11.52 -35.21 -27.47
C LYS A 105 -12.23 -36.34 -26.72
#